data_AF-A0A920NS27-F1
#
_entry.id   AF-A0A920NS27-F1
#
_cell.length_a   1.000
_cell.length_b   1.000
_cell.length_c   1.000
_cell.angle_alpha   90.00
_cell.angle_beta   90.00
_cell.angle_gamma   90.00
#
_symmetry.space_group_name_H-M   'P 1'
#
loop_
_entity.id
_entity.type
_entity.pdbx_description
1 polymer ?
#
loop_
_entity_poly.entity_id
_entity_poly.type
_entity_poly.pdbx_seq_one_letter_code
_entity_poly.pdbx_strand_id
1 'polypeptide(L)'
;MANLKQVTIVTIVILSFILFIFPAPDGTIYTVFRIFAFVSITFLFFQSSIKVQKSEAPTTKSFALINNKPDNEEFTDELRENYDRLLTVVFQMIIAINPEYKCATYMFDPASGGLVLQKSTFKEFPENISQEDSLCSSILNQDEPVLVQQAEAKENWINLFGDKTWRGRNA
;
A
#
# COMPACT_ATOMS: atom_id res chain seq x y z
N MET A 1 0.21 -8.59 24.10
CA MET A 1 -0.36 -9.95 24.22
C MET A 1 0.00 -10.71 22.96
N ALA A 2 0.81 -11.76 23.05
CA ALA A 2 1.15 -12.55 21.86
C ALA A 2 -0.12 -13.26 21.33
N ASN A 3 -0.35 -13.20 20.02
CA ASN A 3 -1.46 -13.90 19.38
C ASN A 3 -1.32 -15.40 19.67
N LEU A 4 -2.20 -15.95 20.52
CA LEU A 4 -2.12 -17.33 21.01
C LEU A 4 -1.97 -18.34 19.87
N LYS A 5 -2.65 -18.10 18.73
CA LYS A 5 -2.55 -18.89 17.50
C LYS A 5 -1.14 -18.90 16.91
N GLN A 6 -0.47 -17.75 16.89
CA GLN A 6 0.88 -17.60 16.35
C GLN A 6 1.91 -18.28 17.27
N VAL A 7 1.72 -18.16 18.59
CA VAL A 7 2.56 -18.86 19.57
C VAL A 7 2.42 -20.37 19.42
N THR A 8 1.20 -20.90 19.29
CA THR A 8 0.98 -22.34 19.10
C THR A 8 1.64 -22.87 17.82
N ILE A 9 1.53 -22.14 16.70
CA ILE A 9 2.16 -22.54 15.44
C ILE A 9 3.68 -22.55 15.55
N VAL A 10 4.27 -21.50 16.14
CA VAL A 10 5.73 -21.41 16.31
C VAL A 10 6.24 -22.53 17.22
N THR A 11 5.54 -22.84 18.31
CA THR A 11 5.91 -23.94 19.21
C THR A 11 5.85 -25.29 18.51
N ILE A 12 4.83 -25.56 17.68
CA ILE A 12 4.72 -26.81 16.91
C ILE A 12 5.84 -26.93 15.88
N VAL A 13 6.21 -25.84 15.20
CA VAL A 13 7.29 -25.83 14.22
C VAL A 13 8.64 -26.09 14.89
N ILE A 14 8.91 -25.43 16.03
CA ILE A 14 10.14 -25.64 16.81
C ILE A 14 10.23 -27.07 17.33
N LEU A 15 9.13 -27.62 17.86
CA LEU A 15 9.10 -29.00 18.36
C LEU A 15 9.32 -30.02 17.23
N SER A 16 8.73 -29.77 16.05
CA SER A 16 8.94 -30.59 14.85
C SER A 16 10.37 -30.51 14.32
N PHE A 17 11.01 -29.33 14.43
CA PHE A 17 12.39 -29.12 14.04
C PHE A 17 13.38 -29.82 14.99
N ILE A 18 13.12 -29.81 16.30
CA ILE A 18 13.90 -30.55 17.30
C ILE A 18 13.81 -32.07 17.04
N LEU A 19 12.62 -32.58 16.71
CA LEU A 19 12.42 -33.97 16.29
C LEU A 19 13.13 -34.33 14.98
N PHE A 20 13.35 -33.34 14.09
CA PHE A 20 14.05 -33.52 12.83
C PHE A 20 15.58 -33.58 13.00
N ILE A 21 16.13 -32.80 13.92
CA ILE A 21 17.58 -32.70 14.19
C ILE A 21 18.11 -33.82 15.09
N PHE A 22 17.30 -34.39 15.97
CA PHE A 22 17.77 -35.48 16.82
C PHE A 22 17.92 -36.81 16.03
N PRO A 23 19.13 -37.41 15.99
CA PRO A 23 19.40 -38.63 15.27
C PRO A 23 19.11 -39.84 16.16
N ALA A 24 17.84 -40.05 16.53
CA ALA A 24 17.41 -41.28 17.20
C ALA A 24 15.88 -41.30 17.21
N PRO A 25 15.23 -41.90 16.20
CA PRO A 25 15.37 -43.35 15.99
C PRO A 25 15.55 -43.74 14.51
N ASP A 26 16.40 -44.73 14.28
CA ASP A 26 16.65 -45.27 12.96
C ASP A 26 15.55 -46.27 12.59
N GLY A 27 14.86 -46.04 11.49
CA GLY A 27 13.82 -46.91 10.99
C GLY A 27 13.07 -46.31 9.80
N THR A 28 12.62 -47.16 8.89
CA THR A 28 11.87 -46.76 7.68
C THR A 28 10.64 -45.93 8.04
N ILE A 29 9.95 -46.30 9.12
CA ILE A 29 8.75 -45.61 9.61
C ILE A 29 9.07 -44.17 10.03
N TYR A 30 10.18 -43.95 10.76
CA TYR A 30 10.60 -42.61 11.18
C TYR A 30 11.05 -41.74 10.00
N THR A 31 11.62 -42.36 8.96
CA THR A 31 11.94 -41.67 7.70
C THR A 31 10.68 -41.18 6.99
N VAL A 32 9.61 -41.99 6.94
CA VAL A 32 8.31 -41.59 6.39
C VAL A 32 7.72 -40.42 7.18
N PHE A 33 7.78 -40.46 8.51
CA PHE A 33 7.32 -39.34 9.35
C PHE A 33 8.13 -38.05 9.11
N ARG A 34 9.45 -38.14 8.91
CA ARG A 34 10.29 -36.98 8.57
C ARG A 34 9.89 -36.35 7.22
N ILE A 35 9.64 -37.17 6.21
CA ILE A 35 9.17 -36.69 4.90
C ILE A 35 7.81 -36.01 5.03
N PHE A 36 6.88 -36.62 5.76
CA PHE A 36 5.55 -36.06 5.98
C PHE A 36 5.60 -34.72 6.73
N ALA A 37 6.44 -34.62 7.76
CA ALA A 37 6.66 -33.37 8.50
C ALA A 37 7.25 -32.27 7.60
N PHE A 38 8.24 -32.60 6.77
CA PHE A 38 8.84 -31.66 5.82
C PHE A 38 7.81 -31.14 4.82
N VAL A 39 7.03 -32.04 4.20
CA VAL A 39 5.95 -31.68 3.26
C VAL A 39 4.90 -30.80 3.94
N SER A 40 4.54 -31.10 5.20
CA SER A 40 3.56 -30.31 5.96
C SER A 40 4.06 -28.90 6.25
N ILE A 41 5.35 -28.74 6.61
CA ILE A 41 5.98 -27.43 6.81
C ILE A 41 6.00 -26.66 5.48
N THR A 42 6.46 -27.28 4.39
CA THR A 42 6.48 -26.64 3.06
C THR A 42 5.07 -26.20 2.62
N PHE A 43 4.06 -27.03 2.85
CA PHE A 43 2.66 -26.72 2.53
C PHE A 43 2.11 -25.54 3.35
N LEU A 44 2.45 -25.47 4.65
CA LEU A 44 2.08 -24.33 5.50
C LEU A 44 2.73 -23.02 5.05
N PHE A 45 4.02 -23.06 4.68
CA PHE A 45 4.71 -21.91 4.10
C PHE A 45 4.04 -21.48 2.79
N PHE A 46 3.70 -22.42 1.91
CA PHE A 46 3.03 -22.13 0.65
C PHE A 46 1.64 -21.51 0.85
N GLN A 47 0.83 -22.04 1.76
CA GLN A 47 -0.47 -21.45 2.13
C GLN A 47 -0.33 -20.05 2.73
N SER A 48 0.69 -19.82 3.55
CA SER A 48 0.99 -18.49 4.10
C SER A 48 1.37 -17.50 2.99
N SER A 49 2.18 -17.93 2.01
CA SER A 49 2.54 -17.10 0.84
C SER A 49 1.34 -16.83 -0.08
N ILE A 50 0.45 -17.80 -0.29
CA ILE A 50 -0.75 -17.61 -1.11
C ILE A 50 -1.76 -16.69 -0.42
N LYS A 51 -1.90 -16.74 0.91
CA LYS A 51 -2.75 -15.78 1.64
C LYS A 51 -2.26 -14.33 1.49
N VAL A 52 -0.97 -14.12 1.24
CA VAL A 52 -0.40 -12.80 0.93
C VAL A 52 -0.64 -12.41 -0.54
N GLN A 53 -0.86 -13.37 -1.46
CA GLN A 53 -1.11 -13.12 -2.88
C GLN A 53 -2.59 -13.11 -3.31
N LYS A 54 -3.55 -13.49 -2.47
CA LYS A 54 -4.98 -13.50 -2.83
C LYS A 54 -5.65 -12.11 -2.84
N SER A 55 -4.89 -11.06 -3.13
CA SER A 55 -5.41 -9.71 -3.40
C SER A 55 -4.97 -9.23 -4.79
N GLU A 56 -5.09 -10.08 -5.81
CA GLU A 56 -5.12 -9.65 -7.21
C GLU A 56 -6.20 -10.47 -7.93
N ALA A 57 -7.39 -9.89 -8.04
CA ALA A 57 -8.41 -10.37 -8.97
C ALA A 57 -8.17 -9.71 -10.33
N PRO A 58 -8.27 -10.45 -11.45
CA PRO A 58 -8.02 -9.91 -12.78
C PRO A 58 -9.16 -8.99 -13.22
N THR A 59 -8.78 -7.82 -13.72
CA THR A 59 -9.64 -6.80 -14.30
C THR A 59 -10.41 -7.33 -15.51
N THR A 60 -11.74 -7.26 -15.46
CA THR A 60 -12.57 -7.18 -16.67
C THR A 60 -13.48 -5.96 -16.54
N LYS A 61 -13.26 -5.00 -17.45
CA LYS A 61 -14.00 -3.74 -17.53
C LYS A 61 -15.48 -4.01 -17.76
N SER A 62 -16.32 -3.60 -16.80
CA SER A 62 -17.73 -3.25 -17.03
C SER A 62 -18.17 -2.37 -15.86
N PHE A 63 -18.22 -1.06 -16.08
CA PHE A 63 -18.93 -0.13 -15.19
C PHE A 63 -20.44 -0.38 -15.35
N ALA A 64 -20.94 -1.43 -14.70
CA ALA A 64 -22.35 -1.53 -14.37
C ALA A 64 -22.54 -0.81 -13.04
N LEU A 65 -23.28 0.30 -13.09
CA LEU A 65 -23.75 1.04 -11.93
C LEU A 65 -24.60 0.12 -11.05
N ILE A 66 -23.98 -0.48 -10.04
CA ILE A 66 -24.69 -1.22 -9.00
C ILE A 66 -24.95 -0.23 -7.87
N ASN A 67 -26.13 0.40 -7.90
CA ASN A 67 -26.71 1.16 -6.80
C ASN A 67 -27.20 0.22 -5.67
N ASN A 68 -26.33 -0.67 -5.19
CA ASN A 68 -26.54 -1.34 -3.92
C ASN A 68 -25.55 -0.72 -2.95
N LYS A 69 -26.01 0.26 -2.16
CA LYS A 69 -25.34 0.65 -0.92
C LYS A 69 -25.26 -0.64 -0.09
N PRO A 70 -24.08 -1.25 0.10
CA PRO A 70 -23.97 -2.35 1.02
C PRO A 70 -24.05 -1.76 2.44
N ASP A 71 -24.57 -2.53 3.39
CA ASP A 71 -24.52 -2.17 4.82
C ASP A 71 -23.13 -2.54 5.36
N ASN A 72 -22.10 -1.81 4.92
CA ASN A 72 -20.69 -2.16 5.10
C ASN A 72 -19.82 -1.04 5.71
N GLU A 73 -20.37 -0.29 6.68
CA GLU A 73 -19.64 0.77 7.39
C GLU A 73 -18.29 0.27 7.97
N GLU A 74 -18.27 -0.93 8.55
CA GLU A 74 -17.06 -1.52 9.15
C GLU A 74 -15.98 -1.87 8.10
N PHE A 75 -16.39 -2.32 6.90
CA PHE A 75 -15.46 -2.64 5.80
C PHE A 75 -14.87 -1.37 5.15
N THR A 76 -15.61 -0.26 5.21
CA THR A 76 -15.13 1.03 4.71
C THR A 76 -14.11 1.69 5.62
N ASP A 77 -14.22 1.49 6.95
CA ASP A 77 -13.29 2.07 7.91
C ASP A 77 -11.92 1.39 7.87
N GLU A 78 -11.86 0.06 7.83
CA GLU A 78 -10.59 -0.66 7.68
C GLU A 78 -9.87 -0.31 6.36
N LEU A 79 -10.62 -0.19 5.27
CA LEU A 79 -10.05 0.19 3.97
C LEU A 79 -9.48 1.62 4.02
N ARG A 80 -10.21 2.56 4.63
CA ARG A 80 -9.78 3.94 4.82
C ARG A 80 -8.54 4.02 5.70
N GLU A 81 -8.49 3.26 6.79
CA GLU A 81 -7.32 3.18 7.66
C GLU A 81 -6.10 2.62 6.91
N ASN A 82 -6.29 1.54 6.16
CA ASN A 82 -5.21 0.94 5.38
C ASN A 82 -4.67 1.89 4.31
N TYR A 83 -5.56 2.64 3.63
CA TYR A 83 -5.15 3.67 2.69
C TYR A 83 -4.40 4.82 3.38
N ASP A 84 -4.88 5.31 4.52
CA ASP A 84 -4.21 6.36 5.29
C ASP A 84 -2.81 5.93 5.79
N ARG A 85 -2.69 4.66 6.20
CA ARG A 85 -1.39 4.06 6.57
C ARG A 85 -0.45 3.97 5.38
N LEU A 86 -0.94 3.60 4.20
CA LEU A 86 -0.14 3.59 2.97
C LEU A 86 0.42 4.99 2.67
N LEU A 87 -0.43 6.02 2.67
CA LEU A 87 0.02 7.41 2.45
C LEU A 87 1.05 7.85 3.49
N THR A 88 0.86 7.45 4.75
CA THR A 88 1.81 7.73 5.84
C THR A 88 3.18 7.13 5.55
N VAL A 89 3.24 5.86 5.13
CA VAL A 89 4.49 5.18 4.80
C VAL A 89 5.18 5.87 3.62
N VAL A 90 4.43 6.25 2.58
CA VAL A 90 4.96 7.00 1.44
C VAL A 90 5.58 8.32 1.88
N PHE A 91 4.89 9.10 2.71
CA PHE A 91 5.43 10.37 3.22
C PHE A 91 6.67 10.15 4.09
N GLN A 92 6.67 9.14 4.95
CA GLN A 92 7.83 8.79 5.77
C GLN A 92 9.05 8.41 4.91
N MET A 93 8.86 7.66 3.82
CA MET A 93 9.93 7.34 2.88
C MET A 93 10.52 8.60 2.22
N ILE A 94 9.67 9.52 1.76
CA ILE A 94 10.10 10.78 1.13
C ILE A 94 10.85 11.67 2.14
N ILE A 95 10.32 11.82 3.36
CA ILE A 95 10.91 12.64 4.42
C ILE A 95 12.23 12.03 4.93
N ALA A 96 12.37 10.71 4.91
CA ALA A 96 13.63 10.05 5.28
C ALA A 96 14.78 10.40 4.31
N ILE A 97 14.47 10.68 3.03
CA ILE A 97 15.46 11.17 2.05
C ILE A 97 15.85 12.61 2.37
N ASN A 98 14.87 13.48 2.66
CA ASN A 98 15.11 14.84 3.08
C ASN A 98 14.03 15.33 4.06
N PRO A 99 14.39 15.60 5.33
CA PRO A 99 13.45 16.06 6.35
C PRO A 99 12.77 17.40 6.05
N GLU A 100 13.34 18.21 5.14
CA GLU A 100 12.75 19.50 4.75
C GLU A 100 11.56 19.36 3.79
N TYR A 101 11.40 18.20 3.13
CA TYR A 101 10.32 17.99 2.16
C TYR A 101 8.94 18.05 2.80
N LYS A 102 8.00 18.63 2.04
CA LYS A 102 6.57 18.69 2.38
C LYS A 102 5.81 17.91 1.33
N CYS A 103 4.95 16.99 1.78
CA CYS A 103 4.23 16.07 0.91
C CYS A 103 2.73 16.34 1.00
N ALA A 104 2.05 16.20 -0.13
CA ALA A 104 0.60 16.15 -0.22
C ALA A 104 0.21 15.10 -1.26
N THR A 105 -0.92 14.43 -1.02
CA THR A 105 -1.53 13.50 -1.97
C THR A 105 -2.91 14.02 -2.32
N TYR A 106 -3.20 14.09 -3.61
CA TYR A 106 -4.50 14.47 -4.15
C TYR A 106 -5.10 13.28 -4.90
N MET A 107 -6.42 13.19 -4.89
CA MET A 107 -7.16 12.20 -5.68
C MET A 107 -8.30 12.87 -6.40
N PHE A 108 -8.56 12.44 -7.64
CA PHE A 108 -9.66 12.98 -8.43
C PHE A 108 -10.99 12.55 -7.81
N ASP A 109 -11.86 13.52 -7.61
CA ASP A 109 -13.23 13.31 -7.14
C ASP A 109 -14.22 13.82 -8.21
N PRO A 110 -14.99 12.93 -8.85
CA PRO A 110 -15.99 13.31 -9.85
C PRO A 110 -17.08 14.24 -9.31
N ALA A 111 -17.36 14.22 -8.01
CA ALA A 111 -18.41 15.05 -7.41
C ALA A 111 -17.99 16.53 -7.30
N SER A 112 -16.72 16.78 -6.98
CA SER A 112 -16.14 18.13 -6.92
C SER A 112 -15.58 18.61 -8.26
N GLY A 113 -15.43 17.73 -9.25
CA GLY A 113 -14.89 18.08 -10.58
C GLY A 113 -13.39 18.42 -10.54
N GLY A 114 -12.67 17.91 -9.54
CA GLY A 114 -11.30 18.31 -9.29
C GLY A 114 -10.52 17.31 -8.44
N LEU A 115 -9.29 17.69 -8.11
CA LEU A 115 -8.38 16.96 -7.26
C LEU A 115 -8.58 17.40 -5.81
N VAL A 116 -9.00 16.46 -4.95
CA VAL A 116 -9.25 16.69 -3.53
C VAL A 116 -8.08 16.18 -2.70
N LEU A 117 -7.63 16.99 -1.75
CA LEU A 117 -6.56 16.66 -0.83
C LEU A 117 -6.94 15.45 0.03
N GLN A 118 -6.13 14.40 -0.05
CA GLN A 118 -6.31 13.15 0.72
C GLN A 118 -5.50 13.18 2.02
N LYS A 119 -4.25 13.64 1.93
CA LYS A 119 -3.34 13.75 3.08
C LYS A 119 -2.27 14.79 2.81
N SER A 120 -1.80 15.45 3.86
CA SER A 120 -0.77 16.48 3.77
C SER A 120 0.11 16.53 5.02
N THR A 121 1.38 16.87 4.82
CA THR A 121 2.33 17.20 5.91
C THR A 121 2.39 18.71 6.19
N PHE A 122 1.69 19.53 5.39
CA PHE A 122 1.77 20.98 5.44
C PHE A 122 0.42 21.65 5.16
N LYS A 123 0.01 22.56 6.05
CA LYS A 123 -1.34 23.15 6.01
C LYS A 123 -1.57 24.11 4.84
N GLU A 124 -0.52 24.53 4.16
CA GLU A 124 -0.63 25.50 3.07
C GLU A 124 -0.90 24.88 1.71
N PHE A 125 -0.93 23.55 1.62
CA PHE A 125 -1.41 22.87 0.42
C PHE A 125 -2.93 23.09 0.30
N PRO A 126 -3.43 23.51 -0.88
CA PRO A 126 -4.85 23.77 -1.07
C PRO A 126 -5.66 22.48 -0.88
N GLU A 127 -6.86 22.58 -0.32
CA GLU A 127 -7.74 21.42 -0.15
C GLU A 127 -8.27 20.88 -1.47
N ASN A 128 -8.44 21.76 -2.46
CA ASN A 128 -8.98 21.41 -3.78
C ASN A 128 -8.14 22.07 -4.87
N ILE A 129 -7.91 21.32 -5.95
CA ILE A 129 -7.26 21.78 -7.16
C ILE A 129 -8.20 21.52 -8.35
N SER A 130 -8.42 22.55 -9.16
CA SER A 130 -9.28 22.48 -10.34
C SER A 130 -8.64 21.58 -11.42
N GLN A 131 -9.46 20.75 -12.06
CA GLN A 131 -9.01 19.86 -13.14
C GLN A 131 -8.62 20.65 -14.40
N GLU A 132 -9.20 21.84 -14.56
CA GLU A 132 -8.94 22.77 -15.65
C GLU A 132 -7.53 23.37 -15.60
N ASP A 133 -6.78 23.17 -14.51
CA ASP A 133 -5.35 23.48 -14.50
C ASP A 133 -4.62 22.64 -15.55
N SER A 134 -3.83 23.30 -16.39
CA SER A 134 -3.16 22.66 -17.52
C SER A 134 -2.11 21.63 -17.09
N LEU A 135 -1.55 21.74 -15.88
CA LEU A 135 -0.63 20.73 -15.35
C LEU A 135 -1.40 19.49 -14.88
N CYS A 136 -2.50 19.69 -14.13
CA CYS A 136 -3.32 18.59 -13.63
C CYS A 136 -3.95 17.78 -14.77
N SER A 137 -4.54 18.46 -15.76
CA SER A 137 -5.08 17.79 -16.96
C SER A 137 -3.98 17.05 -17.74
N SER A 138 -2.77 17.60 -17.86
CA SER A 138 -1.66 16.93 -18.55
C SER A 138 -1.16 15.68 -17.83
N ILE A 139 -1.24 15.63 -16.50
CA ILE A 139 -0.88 14.45 -15.69
C ILE A 139 -1.98 13.39 -15.76
N LEU A 140 -3.25 13.80 -15.63
CA LEU A 140 -4.39 12.88 -15.59
C LEU A 140 -4.67 12.19 -16.94
N ASN A 141 -4.23 12.78 -18.05
CA ASN A 141 -4.40 12.22 -19.39
C ASN A 141 -3.27 11.25 -19.82
N GLN A 142 -2.33 10.93 -18.92
CA GLN A 142 -1.23 10.01 -19.20
C GLN A 142 -1.45 8.66 -18.53
N ASP A 143 -1.10 7.59 -19.24
CA ASP A 143 -1.18 6.20 -18.73
C ASP A 143 -0.01 5.85 -17.81
N GLU A 144 1.09 6.59 -17.88
CA GLU A 144 2.31 6.36 -17.09
C GLU A 144 2.53 7.43 -16.00
N PRO A 145 3.22 7.09 -14.89
CA PRO A 145 3.56 8.07 -13.86
C PRO A 145 4.46 9.19 -14.40
N VAL A 146 4.02 10.44 -14.19
CA VAL A 146 4.75 11.63 -14.65
C VAL A 146 5.37 12.36 -13.46
N LEU A 147 6.65 12.68 -13.59
CA LEU A 147 7.32 13.63 -12.69
C LEU A 147 7.35 14.98 -13.37
N VAL A 148 6.83 16.02 -12.71
CA VAL A 148 6.95 17.40 -13.19
C VAL A 148 7.66 18.24 -12.15
N GLN A 149 8.74 18.90 -12.56
CA GLN A 149 9.51 19.77 -11.68
C GLN A 149 9.08 21.23 -11.84
N GLN A 150 9.22 22.03 -10.77
CA GLN A 150 8.90 23.46 -10.83
C GLN A 150 9.71 24.20 -11.91
N ALA A 151 10.97 23.81 -12.12
CA ALA A 151 11.84 24.41 -13.13
C ALA A 151 11.25 24.32 -14.55
N GLU A 152 10.47 23.27 -14.84
CA GLU A 152 9.88 23.01 -16.16
C GLU A 152 8.52 23.67 -16.34
N ALA A 153 7.74 23.85 -15.26
CA ALA A 153 6.34 24.29 -15.31
C ALA A 153 6.03 25.43 -14.30
N LYS A 154 6.91 26.45 -14.22
CA LYS A 154 6.87 27.47 -13.16
C LYS A 154 5.54 28.20 -13.02
N GLU A 155 4.90 28.59 -14.13
CA GLU A 155 3.61 29.32 -14.11
C GLU A 155 2.49 28.45 -13.55
N ASN A 156 2.42 27.18 -13.97
CA ASN A 156 1.46 26.21 -13.44
C ASN A 156 1.64 25.97 -11.95
N TRP A 157 2.88 25.86 -11.48
CA TRP A 157 3.18 25.69 -10.06
C TRP A 157 2.69 26.87 -9.20
N ILE A 158 2.80 28.10 -9.72
CA ILE A 158 2.28 29.29 -9.04
C ILE A 158 0.75 29.28 -9.00
N ASN A 159 0.09 28.85 -10.08
CA ASN A 159 -1.37 28.74 -10.11
C ASN A 159 -1.89 27.72 -9.09
N LEU A 160 -1.17 26.61 -8.90
CA LEU A 160 -1.56 25.55 -7.97
C LEU A 160 -1.30 25.90 -6.51
N PHE A 161 -0.14 26.48 -6.21
CA PHE A 161 0.33 26.59 -4.82
C PHE A 161 0.58 28.05 -4.37
N GLY A 162 0.21 29.01 -5.22
CA GLY A 162 0.43 30.44 -5.02
C GLY A 162 1.89 30.86 -5.25
N ASP A 163 2.12 32.18 -5.23
CA ASP A 163 3.46 32.75 -5.32
C ASP A 163 4.20 32.60 -3.98
N LYS A 164 4.73 31.40 -3.76
CA LYS A 164 5.57 31.06 -2.60
C LYS A 164 6.93 30.55 -3.05
N THR A 165 7.92 30.69 -2.18
CA THR A 165 9.27 30.18 -2.41
C THR A 165 9.34 28.70 -2.12
N TRP A 166 8.95 27.89 -3.12
CA TRP A 166 9.15 26.44 -3.10
C TRP A 166 10.61 26.11 -3.41
N ARG A 167 11.27 25.29 -2.57
CA ARG A 167 12.63 24.80 -2.84
C ARG A 167 12.58 23.71 -3.92
N GLY A 168 12.57 24.15 -5.17
CA GLY A 168 12.78 23.38 -6.40
C GLY A 168 13.13 24.29 -7.58
N ARG A 169 13.51 25.54 -7.27
CA ARG A 169 13.64 26.67 -8.20
C ARG A 169 14.99 26.70 -8.94
N ASN A 170 15.98 25.93 -8.45
CA ASN A 170 17.39 26.03 -8.85
C ASN A 170 18.08 24.65 -9.01
N ALA A 171 17.39 23.61 -9.48
CA ALA A 171 18.04 22.36 -9.89
C ALA A 171 17.95 22.23 -11.41
#